data_AF-A0A8J2L9C9-F1
#
_entry.id   AF-A0A8J2L9C9-F1
#
_cell.length_a   1.000
_cell.length_b   1.000
_cell.length_c   1.000
_cell.angle_alpha   90.00
_cell.angle_beta   90.00
_cell.angle_gamma   90.00
#
_symmetry.space_group_name_H-M   'P 1'
#
loop_
_entity.id
_entity.type
_entity.pdbx_description
1 polymer ?
#
loop_
_entity_poly.entity_id
_entity_poly.type
_entity_poly.pdbx_seq_one_letter_code
_entity_poly.pdbx_strand_id
1 'polypeptide(L)'
;MVITAAQDCTVKFSRLAAPVPAQAKGPCLTVATPVWRARPAPIGRGIITQCVPILRRDSGLLNLWDWKRFSSPIYTFQAHDIVEFAWKRAGGNCDLITWSRDQILRVWSLPAEIIELCGETPTNLNRRTSLSTNAGTDYNSDEKNDDLLDEEHEFTKSDTHDSNSLQIKELNLEHRTIHRRKSSTPSTLMKRDELLKKEFEDAASTKHENVIFEQ
;
A
#
# COMPACT_ATOMS: atom_id res chain seq x y z
N MET A 1 -10.85 -12.22 8.72
CA MET A 1 -9.43 -12.10 9.12
C MET A 1 -9.18 -10.65 9.52
N VAL A 2 -8.45 -10.43 10.61
CA VAL A 2 -8.00 -9.09 11.04
C VAL A 2 -6.52 -8.97 10.72
N ILE A 3 -6.13 -7.79 10.25
CA ILE A 3 -4.75 -7.44 9.90
C ILE A 3 -4.36 -6.26 10.78
N THR A 4 -3.25 -6.40 11.49
CA THR A 4 -2.74 -5.36 12.38
C THR A 4 -1.33 -5.00 11.98
N ALA A 5 -1.10 -3.75 11.61
CA ALA A 5 0.23 -3.18 11.40
C ALA A 5 0.71 -2.52 12.70
N ALA A 6 2.02 -2.60 12.95
CA ALA A 6 2.61 -2.06 14.17
C ALA A 6 3.94 -1.32 13.90
N GLN A 7 4.31 -0.46 14.86
CA GLN A 7 5.58 0.29 14.81
C GLN A 7 6.81 -0.59 15.07
N ASP A 8 6.63 -1.80 15.59
CA ASP A 8 7.66 -2.83 15.75
C ASP A 8 8.07 -3.50 14.41
N CYS A 9 7.72 -2.86 13.29
CA CYS A 9 7.96 -3.32 11.92
C CYS A 9 7.23 -4.62 11.56
N THR A 10 6.15 -4.96 12.26
CA THR A 10 5.36 -6.18 11.97
C THR A 10 3.97 -5.89 11.41
N VAL A 11 3.48 -6.83 10.59
CA VAL A 11 2.07 -6.96 10.21
C VAL A 11 1.61 -8.36 10.61
N LYS A 12 0.65 -8.42 11.54
CA LYS A 12 0.15 -9.65 12.14
C LYS A 12 -1.24 -9.97 11.60
N PHE A 13 -1.46 -11.25 11.35
CA PHE A 13 -2.73 -11.80 10.91
C PHE A 13 -3.40 -12.51 12.06
N SER A 14 -4.68 -12.24 12.29
CA SER A 14 -5.44 -12.91 13.35
C SER A 14 -6.84 -13.30 12.89
N ARG A 15 -7.33 -14.45 13.37
CA ARG A 15 -8.69 -14.91 13.18
C ARG A 15 -9.50 -14.65 14.44
N LEU A 16 -10.48 -13.74 14.35
CA LEU A 16 -11.30 -13.33 15.50
C LEU A 16 -12.19 -14.46 16.03
N ALA A 17 -12.71 -15.30 15.14
CA ALA A 17 -13.63 -16.39 15.48
C ALA A 17 -12.92 -17.75 15.48
N ALA A 18 -11.66 -17.80 15.92
CA ALA A 18 -10.99 -19.08 16.07
C ALA A 18 -11.53 -19.83 17.31
N PRO A 19 -11.86 -21.12 17.21
CA PRO A 19 -12.39 -21.90 18.33
C PRO A 19 -11.35 -22.08 19.45
N VAL A 20 -10.06 -22.04 19.12
CA VAL A 20 -8.94 -22.16 20.07
C VAL A 20 -8.03 -20.92 19.95
N PRO A 21 -7.60 -20.29 21.07
CA PRO A 21 -6.74 -19.09 21.03
C PRO A 21 -5.42 -19.28 20.27
N ALA A 22 -4.81 -20.46 20.35
CA ALA A 22 -3.59 -20.77 19.61
C ALA A 22 -3.79 -20.70 18.09
N GLN A 23 -4.98 -21.06 17.60
CA GLN A 23 -5.37 -20.99 16.18
C GLN A 23 -5.82 -19.58 15.76
N ALA A 24 -6.02 -18.66 16.71
CA ALA A 24 -6.34 -17.28 16.42
C ALA A 24 -5.15 -16.54 15.81
N LYS A 25 -3.91 -17.00 16.06
CA LYS A 25 -2.69 -16.39 15.53
C LYS A 25 -2.41 -16.91 14.12
N GLY A 26 -2.39 -16.02 13.16
CA GLY A 26 -1.99 -16.29 11.78
C GLY A 26 -0.52 -15.93 11.51
N PRO A 27 -0.15 -15.81 10.23
CA PRO A 27 1.20 -15.42 9.82
C PRO A 27 1.64 -14.06 10.40
N CYS A 28 2.94 -13.77 10.32
CA CYS A 28 3.51 -12.49 10.70
C CYS A 28 4.51 -12.05 9.64
N LEU A 29 4.25 -10.92 9.01
CA LEU A 29 5.19 -10.25 8.11
C LEU A 29 6.07 -9.33 8.94
N THR A 30 7.39 -9.49 8.83
CA THR A 30 8.37 -8.55 9.38
C THR A 30 9.02 -7.81 8.23
N VAL A 31 9.04 -6.48 8.31
CA VAL A 31 9.69 -5.61 7.33
C VAL A 31 10.82 -4.82 7.97
N ALA A 32 11.64 -4.14 7.17
CA ALA A 32 12.78 -3.38 7.68
C ALA A 32 12.38 -2.10 8.45
N THR A 33 11.12 -1.65 8.36
CA THR A 33 10.69 -0.33 8.84
C THR A 33 9.26 -0.34 9.34
N PRO A 34 8.89 0.56 10.26
CA PRO A 34 7.54 0.64 10.83
C PRO A 34 6.47 0.73 9.75
N VAL A 35 5.37 -0.01 9.94
CA VAL A 35 4.23 -0.05 9.04
C VAL A 35 3.09 0.76 9.65
N TRP A 36 2.63 1.79 8.94
CA TRP A 36 1.49 2.60 9.36
C TRP A 36 0.18 2.18 8.69
N ARG A 37 0.25 1.49 7.54
CA ARG A 37 -0.94 0.93 6.89
C ARG A 37 -0.65 -0.47 6.35
N ALA A 38 -1.55 -1.39 6.65
CA ALA A 38 -1.65 -2.67 5.96
C ALA A 38 -3.11 -2.87 5.53
N ARG A 39 -3.34 -3.18 4.26
CA ARG A 39 -4.68 -3.43 3.72
C ARG A 39 -4.68 -4.70 2.86
N PRO A 40 -5.73 -5.52 2.96
CA PRO A 40 -5.87 -6.64 2.04
C PRO A 40 -6.05 -6.12 0.61
N ALA A 41 -5.43 -6.80 -0.35
CA ALA A 41 -5.70 -6.57 -1.76
C ALA A 41 -6.90 -7.44 -2.19
N PRO A 42 -7.82 -6.96 -3.04
CA PRO A 42 -8.96 -7.74 -3.53
C PRO A 42 -8.55 -8.73 -4.62
N ILE A 43 -7.36 -9.33 -4.50
CA ILE A 43 -6.76 -10.30 -5.41
C ILE A 43 -6.13 -11.43 -4.58
N GLY A 44 -6.74 -12.61 -4.59
CA GLY A 44 -6.22 -13.80 -3.91
C GLY A 44 -5.74 -13.55 -2.48
N ARG A 45 -4.43 -13.74 -2.29
CA ARG A 45 -3.66 -13.61 -1.05
C ARG A 45 -2.82 -12.32 -1.00
N GLY A 46 -3.15 -11.33 -1.83
CA GLY A 46 -2.42 -10.08 -1.89
C GLY A 46 -2.66 -9.20 -0.66
N ILE A 47 -1.61 -8.54 -0.18
CA ILE A 47 -1.66 -7.53 0.89
C ILE A 47 -0.77 -6.37 0.54
N ILE A 48 -1.27 -5.15 0.71
CA ILE A 48 -0.46 -3.94 0.58
C ILE A 48 -0.02 -3.46 1.95
N THR A 49 1.28 -3.19 2.08
CA THR A 49 1.83 -2.41 3.19
C THR A 49 2.34 -1.07 2.70
N GLN A 50 2.09 -0.03 3.49
CA GLN A 50 2.77 1.25 3.39
C GLN A 50 3.63 1.40 4.64
N CYS A 51 4.90 1.75 4.46
CA CYS A 51 5.83 2.05 5.56
C CYS A 51 5.77 3.54 5.91
N VAL A 52 6.22 3.89 7.11
CA VAL A 52 6.23 5.29 7.60
C VAL A 52 7.14 6.16 6.71
N PRO A 53 6.59 7.21 6.04
CA PRO A 53 7.33 8.03 5.07
C PRO A 53 8.54 8.77 5.65
N ILE A 54 8.47 9.28 6.88
CA ILE A 54 9.55 10.09 7.45
C ILE A 54 10.81 9.28 7.80
N LEU A 55 10.65 7.97 7.98
CA LEU A 55 11.75 7.09 8.37
C LEU A 55 12.45 6.45 7.17
N ARG A 56 11.94 6.68 5.95
CA ARG A 56 12.54 6.19 4.72
C ARG A 56 12.57 7.27 3.66
N ARG A 57 13.65 7.35 2.88
CA ARG A 57 13.73 8.25 1.72
C ARG A 57 12.79 7.86 0.56
N ASP A 58 12.00 6.80 0.73
CA ASP A 58 11.13 6.20 -0.29
C ASP A 58 9.64 6.37 0.07
N SER A 59 9.28 7.56 0.57
CA SER A 59 7.97 8.00 1.08
C SER A 59 6.73 7.72 0.22
N GLY A 60 6.86 7.08 -0.94
CA GLY A 60 5.75 6.63 -1.78
C GLY A 60 5.91 5.21 -2.34
N LEU A 61 6.54 4.30 -1.60
CA LEU A 61 6.45 2.87 -1.91
C LEU A 61 5.23 2.22 -1.24
N LEU A 62 4.46 1.49 -2.04
CA LEU A 62 3.53 0.48 -1.56
C LEU A 62 4.07 -0.89 -1.96
N ASN A 63 4.17 -1.80 -1.01
CA ASN A 63 4.63 -3.16 -1.26
C ASN A 63 3.44 -4.13 -1.24
N LEU A 64 3.28 -4.89 -2.31
CA LEU A 64 2.34 -6.00 -2.42
C LEU A 64 3.03 -7.30 -2.01
N TRP A 65 2.40 -8.06 -1.12
CA TRP A 65 2.93 -9.31 -0.55
C TRP A 65 1.93 -10.46 -0.75
N ASP A 66 2.43 -11.70 -0.83
CA ASP A 66 1.62 -12.90 -0.58
C ASP A 66 1.61 -13.18 0.93
N TRP A 67 0.46 -13.26 1.57
CA TRP A 67 0.39 -13.55 3.00
C TRP A 67 0.80 -14.98 3.40
N LYS A 68 0.98 -15.89 2.42
CA LYS A 68 1.63 -17.19 2.61
C LYS A 68 3.15 -17.15 2.38
N ARG A 69 3.68 -16.10 1.72
CA ARG A 69 5.11 -16.01 1.34
C ARG A 69 5.65 -14.60 1.55
N PHE A 70 6.33 -14.40 2.67
CA PHE A 70 6.92 -13.10 3.07
C PHE A 70 8.41 -12.94 2.74
N SER A 71 8.98 -13.77 1.86
CA SER A 71 10.41 -13.67 1.52
C SER A 71 10.78 -12.34 0.88
N SER A 72 9.90 -11.79 0.06
CA SER A 72 10.07 -10.53 -0.66
C SER A 72 8.71 -10.00 -1.11
N PRO A 73 8.56 -8.69 -1.34
CA PRO A 73 7.37 -8.17 -1.98
C PRO A 73 7.23 -8.78 -3.38
N ILE A 74 6.00 -9.11 -3.78
CA ILE A 74 5.64 -9.52 -5.14
C ILE A 74 5.85 -8.35 -6.09
N TYR A 75 5.39 -7.17 -5.68
CA TYR A 75 5.40 -5.97 -6.49
C TYR A 75 5.53 -4.73 -5.63
N THR A 76 6.22 -3.71 -6.14
CA THR A 76 6.38 -2.43 -5.44
C THR A 76 5.84 -1.32 -6.34
N PHE A 77 4.79 -0.64 -5.89
CA PHE A 77 4.27 0.54 -6.56
C PHE A 77 5.08 1.75 -6.11
N GLN A 78 5.66 2.46 -7.07
CA GLN A 78 6.50 3.62 -6.81
C GLN A 78 5.83 4.90 -7.29
N ALA A 79 5.26 5.65 -6.35
CA ALA A 79 4.84 7.03 -6.57
C ALA A 79 5.56 7.98 -5.62
N HIS A 80 5.40 9.28 -5.86
CA HIS A 80 5.94 10.31 -4.97
C HIS A 80 4.97 10.50 -3.80
N ASP A 81 5.46 10.47 -2.55
CA ASP A 81 4.71 10.83 -1.32
C ASP A 81 3.22 10.42 -1.32
N ILE A 82 2.96 9.11 -1.41
CA ILE A 82 1.60 8.55 -1.43
C ILE A 82 0.93 8.84 -0.09
N VAL A 83 -0.21 9.51 -0.12
CA VAL A 83 -1.00 9.82 1.08
C VAL A 83 -2.23 8.93 1.25
N GLU A 84 -2.77 8.36 0.17
CA GLU A 84 -3.90 7.44 0.22
C GLU A 84 -3.89 6.50 -0.99
N PHE A 85 -4.50 5.33 -0.82
CA PHE A 85 -4.73 4.40 -1.92
C PHE A 85 -6.04 3.64 -1.76
N ALA A 86 -6.65 3.28 -2.87
CA ALA A 86 -7.87 2.49 -2.90
C ALA A 86 -7.82 1.49 -4.05
N TRP A 87 -8.54 0.38 -3.91
CA TRP A 87 -8.70 -0.57 -4.99
C TRP A 87 -9.96 -0.28 -5.77
N LYS A 88 -9.86 -0.27 -7.10
CA LYS A 88 -11.00 -0.26 -8.01
C LYS A 88 -11.11 -1.63 -8.64
N ARG A 89 -12.30 -2.21 -8.53
CA ARG A 89 -12.61 -3.50 -9.14
C ARG A 89 -13.71 -3.31 -10.19
N ALA A 90 -13.41 -3.56 -11.45
CA ALA A 90 -14.34 -3.33 -12.55
C ALA A 90 -14.04 -4.25 -13.73
N GLY A 91 -15.08 -4.88 -14.29
CA GLY A 91 -14.94 -5.75 -15.47
C GLY A 91 -13.92 -6.87 -15.30
N GLY A 92 -13.75 -7.35 -14.06
CA GLY A 92 -12.78 -8.38 -13.73
C GLY A 92 -11.31 -7.94 -13.66
N ASN A 93 -11.05 -6.64 -13.81
CA ASN A 93 -9.76 -6.03 -13.47
C ASN A 93 -9.77 -5.52 -12.02
N CYS A 94 -8.59 -5.57 -11.40
CA CYS A 94 -8.31 -4.94 -10.10
C CYS A 94 -7.19 -3.92 -10.28
N ASP A 95 -7.56 -2.65 -10.33
CA ASP A 95 -6.62 -1.54 -10.40
C ASP A 95 -6.37 -0.98 -9.00
N LEU A 96 -5.13 -0.63 -8.70
CA LEU A 96 -4.80 0.18 -7.54
C LEU A 96 -4.85 1.65 -7.95
N ILE A 97 -5.51 2.49 -7.15
CA ILE A 97 -5.52 3.93 -7.31
C ILE A 97 -4.74 4.53 -6.15
N THR A 98 -3.78 5.41 -6.44
CA THR A 98 -3.00 6.12 -5.43
C THR A 98 -3.19 7.62 -5.56
N TRP A 99 -3.29 8.31 -4.43
CA TRP A 99 -3.28 9.77 -4.32
C TRP A 99 -2.03 10.20 -3.56
N SER A 100 -1.33 11.21 -4.08
CA SER A 100 -0.08 11.73 -3.51
C SER A 100 -0.17 13.20 -3.11
N ARG A 101 0.77 13.65 -2.27
CA ARG A 101 0.80 15.04 -1.77
C ARG A 101 0.97 16.09 -2.87
N ASP A 102 1.61 15.71 -3.98
CA ASP A 102 1.76 16.55 -5.18
C ASP A 102 0.49 16.64 -6.03
N GLN A 103 -0.65 16.17 -5.50
CA GLN A 103 -1.96 16.21 -6.13
C GLN A 103 -2.06 15.34 -7.39
N ILE A 104 -1.27 14.26 -7.46
CA ILE A 104 -1.32 13.30 -8.56
C ILE A 104 -2.17 12.09 -8.16
N LEU A 105 -3.18 11.79 -8.99
CA LEU A 105 -3.85 10.51 -8.97
C LEU A 105 -3.15 9.58 -9.98
N ARG A 106 -2.72 8.40 -9.55
CA ARG A 106 -2.23 7.36 -10.46
C ARG A 106 -3.10 6.12 -10.38
N VAL A 107 -3.35 5.52 -11.54
CA VAL A 107 -4.02 4.23 -11.67
C VAL A 107 -2.97 3.21 -12.08
N TRP A 108 -2.92 2.10 -11.35
CA TRP A 108 -1.99 1.00 -11.54
C TRP A 108 -2.79 -0.22 -11.95
N SER A 109 -2.72 -0.58 -13.22
CA SER A 109 -3.27 -1.84 -13.71
C SER A 109 -2.25 -2.96 -13.50
N LEU A 110 -2.70 -4.04 -12.88
CA LEU A 110 -1.81 -5.15 -12.54
C LEU A 110 -1.65 -6.12 -13.71
N PRO A 111 -0.42 -6.50 -14.06
CA PRO A 111 -0.18 -7.61 -14.98
C PRO A 111 -0.76 -8.91 -14.42
N ALA A 112 -1.19 -9.81 -15.31
CA ALA A 112 -1.73 -11.12 -14.94
C ALA A 112 -0.77 -11.92 -14.05
N GLU A 113 0.53 -11.86 -14.33
CA GLU A 113 1.59 -12.49 -13.53
C GLU A 113 1.55 -12.06 -12.06
N ILE A 114 1.35 -10.76 -11.78
CA ILE A 114 1.26 -10.25 -10.41
C ILE A 114 0.01 -10.77 -9.70
N ILE A 115 -1.11 -10.92 -10.43
CA ILE A 115 -2.36 -11.48 -9.92
C ILE A 115 -2.17 -12.97 -9.59
N GLU A 116 -1.50 -13.72 -10.47
CA GLU A 116 -1.18 -15.13 -10.30
C GLU A 116 -0.23 -15.39 -9.13
N LEU A 117 0.76 -14.53 -8.91
CA LEU A 117 1.64 -14.59 -7.75
C LEU A 117 0.88 -14.34 -6.43
N CYS A 118 -0.25 -13.63 -6.47
CA CYS A 118 -1.17 -13.53 -5.34
C CYS A 118 -2.06 -14.78 -5.19
N GLY A 119 -1.96 -15.78 -6.06
CA GLY A 119 -2.78 -16.99 -6.05
C GLY A 119 -4.21 -16.79 -6.54
N GLU A 120 -4.43 -15.83 -7.43
CA GLU A 120 -5.70 -15.60 -8.13
C GLU A 120 -5.44 -15.68 -9.64
N THR A 121 -6.42 -16.09 -10.44
CA THR A 121 -6.30 -16.00 -11.90
C THR A 121 -7.15 -14.83 -12.43
N PRO A 122 -6.73 -14.17 -13.52
CA PRO A 122 -7.56 -13.11 -14.13
C PRO A 122 -8.98 -13.59 -14.46
N THR A 123 -9.12 -14.85 -14.90
CA THR A 123 -10.40 -15.48 -15.21
C THR A 123 -11.33 -15.62 -13.99
N ASN A 124 -10.78 -16.00 -12.83
CA ASN A 124 -11.55 -16.08 -11.59
C ASN A 124 -11.92 -14.71 -11.03
N LEU A 125 -11.05 -13.71 -11.24
CA LEU A 125 -11.32 -12.33 -10.86
C LEU A 125 -12.57 -11.79 -11.57
N ASN A 126 -12.71 -12.09 -12.86
CA ASN A 126 -13.90 -11.78 -13.67
C ASN A 126 -15.17 -12.44 -13.10
N ARG A 127 -15.12 -13.73 -12.76
CA ARG A 127 -16.27 -14.47 -12.21
C ARG A 127 -16.74 -13.91 -10.87
N ARG A 128 -15.81 -13.53 -10.00
CA ARG A 128 -16.13 -12.93 -8.70
C ARG A 128 -16.75 -11.53 -8.83
N THR A 129 -16.42 -10.78 -9.88
CA THR A 129 -17.05 -9.46 -10.14
C THR A 129 -18.47 -9.54 -10.68
N SER A 130 -18.79 -10.52 -11.52
CA SER A 130 -20.17 -10.68 -12.01
C SER A 130 -21.12 -11.04 -10.88
N LEU A 131 -20.67 -11.85 -9.91
CA LEU A 131 -21.45 -12.20 -8.72
C LEU A 131 -21.74 -10.99 -7.81
N SER A 132 -20.80 -10.06 -7.64
CA SER A 132 -21.02 -8.86 -6.80
C SER A 132 -21.96 -7.83 -7.45
N THR A 133 -22.08 -7.85 -8.78
CA THR A 133 -22.90 -6.87 -9.52
C THR A 133 -24.39 -7.27 -9.52
N ASN A 134 -24.70 -8.53 -9.18
CA ASN A 134 -26.06 -9.06 -9.11
C ASN A 134 -26.62 -9.11 -7.67
N ALA A 135 -25.91 -8.55 -6.68
CA ALA A 135 -26.39 -8.48 -5.29
C ALA A 135 -27.40 -7.30 -5.10
N GLY A 136 -28.46 -7.31 -5.90
CA GLY A 136 -29.74 -6.68 -5.59
C GLY A 136 -30.76 -7.79 -5.39
N THR A 137 -31.33 -7.86 -4.18
CA THR A 137 -32.45 -8.73 -3.75
C THR A 137 -32.26 -10.24 -3.97
N ASP A 138 -31.86 -10.95 -2.92
CA ASP A 138 -32.69 -11.97 -2.26
C ASP A 138 -31.86 -12.75 -1.23
N TYR A 139 -32.25 -12.60 0.04
CA TYR A 139 -31.81 -13.50 1.11
C TYR A 139 -32.56 -14.82 0.94
N ASN A 140 -31.86 -15.85 0.49
CA ASN A 140 -32.26 -17.21 0.76
C ASN A 140 -31.03 -18.07 1.07
N SER A 141 -31.11 -18.73 2.21
CA SER A 141 -30.11 -19.62 2.80
C SER A 141 -29.81 -20.80 1.89
N ASP A 142 -28.54 -21.11 1.69
CA ASP A 142 -28.10 -22.50 1.52
C ASP A 142 -26.66 -22.64 2.02
N GLU A 143 -26.55 -23.33 3.15
CA GLU A 143 -25.30 -23.83 3.72
C GLU A 143 -24.64 -24.79 2.73
N LYS A 144 -23.40 -24.50 2.34
CA LYS A 144 -22.44 -25.54 1.98
C LYS A 144 -21.12 -25.27 2.69
N ASN A 145 -20.89 -26.10 3.69
CA ASN A 145 -19.60 -26.33 4.33
C ASN A 145 -18.59 -26.72 3.24
N ASP A 146 -17.53 -25.93 3.10
CA ASP A 146 -16.30 -26.37 2.44
C ASP A 146 -15.27 -26.63 3.55
N ASP A 147 -15.05 -27.93 3.76
CA ASP A 147 -14.04 -28.49 4.65
C ASP A 147 -12.65 -28.00 4.25
N LEU A 148 -12.04 -27.19 5.13
CA LEU A 148 -10.61 -26.91 5.10
C LEU A 148 -9.92 -27.99 5.94
N LEU A 149 -9.43 -29.04 5.29
CA LEU A 149 -8.52 -29.99 5.90
C LEU A 149 -7.10 -29.40 5.95
N ASP A 150 -6.50 -29.56 7.12
CA ASP A 150 -5.15 -29.18 7.48
C ASP A 150 -4.11 -29.99 6.68
N GLU A 151 -3.20 -29.30 5.99
CA GLU A 151 -1.90 -29.88 5.61
C GLU A 151 -0.81 -29.23 6.46
N GLU A 152 -0.44 -29.93 7.54
CA GLU A 152 0.80 -29.72 8.27
C GLU A 152 1.94 -30.26 7.40
N HIS A 153 2.78 -29.37 6.85
CA HIS A 153 4.06 -29.78 6.26
C HIS A 153 5.23 -29.32 7.13
N GLU A 154 5.80 -30.33 7.78
CA GLU A 154 7.00 -30.33 8.61
C GLU A 154 8.24 -29.88 7.82
N PHE A 155 9.06 -29.02 8.43
CA PHE A 155 10.24 -28.41 7.81
C PHE A 155 11.49 -29.24 8.13
N THR A 156 12.05 -29.93 7.12
CA THR A 156 13.40 -30.51 7.21
C THR A 156 14.42 -29.62 6.50
N LYS A 157 15.49 -29.29 7.24
CA LYS A 157 16.61 -28.43 6.85
C LYS A 157 17.61 -29.20 5.97
N SER A 158 18.04 -28.63 4.84
CA SER A 158 19.30 -29.00 4.19
C SER A 158 19.89 -27.80 3.45
N ASP A 159 21.09 -27.40 3.86
CA ASP A 159 21.97 -26.46 3.17
C ASP A 159 22.63 -27.14 1.96
N THR A 160 22.66 -26.48 0.79
CA THR A 160 23.86 -26.23 -0.03
C THR A 160 23.51 -25.45 -1.31
N HIS A 161 24.30 -24.40 -1.55
CA HIS A 161 24.51 -23.56 -2.73
C HIS A 161 23.73 -23.82 -4.04
N ASP A 162 23.11 -22.77 -4.58
CA ASP A 162 23.58 -22.23 -5.87
C ASP A 162 23.21 -20.76 -6.09
N SER A 163 24.21 -19.98 -6.47
CA SER A 163 24.12 -18.55 -6.78
C SER A 163 23.48 -18.36 -8.15
N ASN A 164 22.26 -17.82 -8.20
CA ASN A 164 21.73 -17.20 -9.43
C ASN A 164 21.19 -15.81 -9.13
N SER A 165 22.09 -14.84 -9.22
CA SER A 165 21.79 -13.43 -9.38
C SER A 165 21.12 -13.24 -10.74
N LEU A 166 19.80 -13.03 -10.76
CA LEU A 166 19.08 -12.66 -11.97
C LEU A 166 18.88 -11.15 -11.99
N GLN A 167 19.59 -10.51 -12.92
CA GLN A 167 19.56 -9.09 -13.22
C GLN A 167 18.14 -8.61 -13.53
N ILE A 168 17.77 -7.49 -12.92
CA ILE A 168 16.56 -6.73 -13.21
C ILE A 168 16.62 -6.29 -14.67
N LYS A 169 15.72 -6.80 -15.51
CA LYS A 169 15.48 -6.24 -16.84
C LYS A 169 14.63 -4.99 -16.68
N GLU A 170 15.23 -3.84 -16.97
CA GLU A 170 14.53 -2.58 -17.23
C GLU A 170 13.50 -2.80 -18.35
N LEU A 171 12.21 -2.76 -18.00
CA LEU A 171 11.14 -2.73 -18.98
C LEU A 171 10.96 -1.29 -19.44
N ASN A 172 11.19 -1.12 -20.75
CA ASN A 172 11.21 0.13 -21.49
C ASN A 172 9.89 0.90 -21.30
N LEU A 173 9.92 1.95 -20.48
CA LEU A 173 8.80 2.88 -20.32
C LEU A 173 8.96 3.98 -21.36
N GLU A 174 8.23 3.91 -22.47
CA GLU A 174 8.27 4.97 -23.49
C GLU A 174 7.92 6.34 -22.86
N HIS A 175 8.92 7.21 -22.79
CA HIS A 175 8.79 8.58 -22.33
C HIS A 175 7.98 9.41 -23.33
N ARG A 176 6.69 9.60 -23.06
CA ARG A 176 5.94 10.73 -23.63
C ARG A 176 6.38 12.03 -22.96
N THR A 177 7.35 12.70 -23.57
CA THR A 177 7.82 14.03 -23.18
C THR A 177 6.70 15.07 -23.41
N ILE A 178 6.15 15.62 -22.32
CA ILE A 178 5.21 16.75 -22.39
C ILE A 178 6.03 18.05 -22.45
N HIS A 179 5.95 18.76 -23.57
CA HIS A 179 6.55 20.09 -23.71
C HIS A 179 5.85 21.10 -22.79
N ARG A 180 6.45 21.37 -21.63
CA ARG A 180 6.02 22.43 -20.70
C ARG A 180 6.40 23.80 -21.27
N ARG A 181 5.42 24.56 -21.77
CA ARG A 181 5.60 25.99 -22.07
C ARG A 181 5.88 26.74 -20.77
N LYS A 182 7.01 27.45 -20.70
CA LYS A 182 7.35 28.32 -19.57
C LYS A 182 6.43 29.55 -19.60
N SER A 183 5.50 29.67 -18.65
CA SER A 183 4.78 30.92 -18.42
C SER A 183 5.66 31.86 -17.59
N SER A 184 5.85 33.09 -18.07
CA SER A 184 6.64 34.14 -17.40
C SER A 184 5.88 34.85 -16.27
N THR A 185 4.63 34.46 -16.00
CA THR A 185 3.83 35.01 -14.92
C THR A 185 4.02 34.19 -13.63
N PRO A 186 4.32 34.84 -12.48
CA PRO A 186 4.45 34.14 -11.21
C PRO A 186 3.14 33.45 -10.86
N SER A 187 3.23 32.17 -10.50
CA SER A 187 2.06 31.39 -10.09
C SER A 187 1.48 31.94 -8.80
N THR A 188 0.19 31.72 -8.57
CA THR A 188 -0.52 32.12 -7.34
C THR A 188 0.17 31.58 -6.08
N LEU A 189 0.88 30.45 -6.19
CA LEU A 189 1.69 29.86 -5.12
C LEU A 189 2.88 30.74 -4.73
N MET A 190 3.64 31.24 -5.71
CA MET A 190 4.81 32.08 -5.44
C MET A 190 4.42 33.42 -4.79
N LYS A 191 3.27 33.98 -5.18
CA LYS A 191 2.72 35.19 -4.54
C LYS A 191 2.38 34.97 -3.06
N ARG A 192 1.92 33.76 -2.72
CA ARG A 192 1.57 33.41 -1.34
C ARG A 192 2.83 33.22 -0.49
N ASP A 193 3.86 32.61 -1.05
CA ASP A 193 5.14 32.41 -0.35
C ASP A 193 5.87 33.74 -0.08
N GLU A 194 5.80 34.69 -1.01
CA GLU A 194 6.32 36.05 -0.82
C GLU A 194 5.57 36.80 0.31
N LEU A 195 4.25 36.65 0.40
CA LEU A 195 3.44 37.24 1.47
C LEU A 195 3.78 36.66 2.84
N LEU A 196 3.89 35.33 2.95
CA LEU A 196 4.23 34.67 4.21
C LEU A 196 5.65 35.02 4.68
N LYS A 197 6.59 35.15 3.73
CA LYS A 197 7.95 35.56 4.05
C LYS A 197 7.98 37.00 4.60
N LYS A 198 7.21 37.90 4.02
CA LYS A 198 7.09 39.28 4.49
C LYS A 198 6.45 39.35 5.88
N GLU A 199 5.38 38.60 6.11
CA GLU A 199 4.69 38.54 7.40
C GLU A 199 5.60 38.00 8.51
N PHE A 200 6.45 37.02 8.19
CA PHE A 200 7.45 36.49 9.12
C PHE A 200 8.54 37.52 9.47
N GLU A 201 9.04 38.27 8.48
CA GLU A 201 10.03 39.33 8.70
C GLU A 201 9.46 40.50 9.52
N ASP A 202 8.20 40.87 9.30
CA ASP A 202 7.51 41.89 10.10
C ASP A 202 7.30 41.44 11.56
N ALA A 203 6.89 40.19 11.77
CA ALA A 203 6.75 39.61 13.11
C ALA A 203 8.09 39.55 13.87
N ALA A 204 9.19 39.24 13.17
CA ALA A 204 10.53 39.18 13.76
C ALA A 204 11.10 40.56 14.14
N SER A 205 10.57 41.65 13.57
CA SER A 205 11.02 43.02 13.85
C SER A 205 10.37 43.64 15.10
N THR A 206 9.30 43.03 15.61
CA THR A 206 8.53 43.59 16.72
C THR A 206 9.29 43.40 18.05
N LYS A 207 9.91 44.48 18.55
CA LYS A 207 10.67 44.47 19.82
C LYS A 207 9.74 44.22 21.01
N HIS A 208 10.14 43.32 21.91
CA HIS A 208 9.49 43.09 23.19
C HIS A 208 9.66 44.32 24.11
N GLU A 209 8.55 44.91 24.55
CA GLU A 209 8.55 45.85 25.68
C GLU A 209 8.86 45.09 26.97
N ASN A 210 9.94 45.48 27.65
CA ASN A 210 10.29 44.97 28.97
C ASN A 210 9.35 45.59 30.01
N VAL A 211 8.46 44.78 30.58
CA VAL A 211 7.66 45.15 31.73
C VAL A 211 8.52 45.02 32.99
N ILE A 212 8.84 46.16 33.61
CA ILE A 212 9.52 46.23 34.91
C ILE A 212 8.43 46.14 36.00
N PHE A 213 8.56 45.18 36.91
CA PHE A 213 7.75 45.13 38.13
C PHE A 213 8.48 45.89 39.24
N GLU A 214 7.89 46.98 39.72
CA GLU A 214 8.33 47.62 40.97
C GLU A 214 7.90 46.78 42.18
N GLN A 215 8.76 46.79 43.19
CA GLN A 215 8.77 45.90 44.36
C GLN A 215 8.05 46.52 45.57
#